data_AF-A0A392Q8F8-F1
#
_entry.id   AF-A0A392Q8F8-F1
#
_cell.length_a   1.000
_cell.length_b   1.000
_cell.length_c   1.000
_cell.angle_alpha   90.00
_cell.angle_beta   90.00
_cell.angle_gamma   90.00
#
_symmetry.space_group_name_H-M   'P 1'
#
loop_
_entity.id
_entity.type
_entity.pdbx_description
1 polymer ?
#
loop_
_entity_poly.entity_id
_entity_poly.type
_entity_poly.pdbx_seq_one_letter_code
_entity_poly.pdbx_strand_id
1 'polypeptide(L)'
;MVIKGFRSKDNYYLWVPQEIAHSSTCLISKEDEVKLWHQKLGHLNLRGMKRVISEEAIRGLPKLRIEEGNICGECQIGKQTNMSHPKLQHLVTSKVLDELLYMDLMGPMQVESLGRK
;
A
#
# COMPACT_ATOMS: atom_id res chain seq x y z
N MET A 1 -4.35 36.33 -18.78
CA MET A 1 -4.97 35.16 -19.43
C MET A 1 -6.11 34.71 -18.53
N VAL A 2 -7.37 34.92 -18.92
CA VAL A 2 -8.55 34.59 -18.11
C VAL A 2 -9.17 33.31 -18.65
N ILE A 3 -9.21 32.26 -17.84
CA ILE A 3 -9.84 30.99 -18.18
C ILE A 3 -11.29 31.03 -17.69
N LYS A 4 -12.25 30.75 -18.57
CA LYS A 4 -13.68 30.66 -18.25
C LYS A 4 -14.12 29.19 -18.28
N GLY A 5 -14.94 28.79 -17.32
CA GLY A 5 -15.50 27.44 -17.21
C GLY A 5 -16.91 27.46 -16.62
N PHE A 6 -17.64 26.36 -16.76
CA PHE A 6 -19.02 26.25 -16.29
C PHE A 6 -19.06 25.54 -14.93
N ARG A 7 -19.83 26.09 -14.00
CA ARG A 7 -20.06 25.48 -12.67
C ARG A 7 -21.31 24.61 -12.73
N SER A 8 -21.15 23.32 -12.48
CA SER A 8 -22.27 22.38 -12.36
C SER A 8 -23.09 22.65 -11.09
N LYS A 9 -24.34 22.18 -11.07
CA LYS A 9 -25.22 22.24 -9.88
C LYS A 9 -24.62 21.51 -8.68
N ASP A 10 -23.80 20.49 -8.93
CA ASP A 10 -23.08 19.73 -7.91
C ASP A 10 -21.72 20.35 -7.53
N ASN A 11 -21.51 21.63 -7.83
CA ASN A 11 -20.30 22.42 -7.50
C ASN A 11 -18.98 21.99 -8.18
N TYR A 12 -19.02 21.14 -9.21
CA TYR A 12 -17.84 20.83 -10.02
C TYR A 12 -17.60 21.88 -11.11
N TYR A 13 -16.35 22.25 -11.34
CA TYR A 13 -15.94 23.13 -12.45
C TYR A 13 -15.52 22.26 -13.64
N LEU A 14 -16.28 22.33 -14.72
CA LEU A 14 -15.99 21.60 -15.96
C LEU A 14 -15.33 22.56 -16.96
N TRP A 15 -14.16 22.18 -17.44
CA TRP A 15 -13.52 22.81 -18.58
C TRP A 15 -13.92 22.02 -19.84
N VAL A 16 -14.79 22.61 -20.65
CA VAL A 16 -15.24 21.99 -21.92
C VAL A 16 -14.60 22.80 -23.06
N PRO A 17 -13.66 22.22 -23.83
CA PRO A 17 -13.20 22.82 -25.08
C PRO A 17 -14.38 23.00 -26.01
N GLN A 18 -14.48 24.18 -26.65
CA GLN A 18 -15.66 24.65 -27.40
C GLN A 18 -16.07 23.78 -28.61
N GLU A 19 -15.37 22.69 -28.89
CA GLU A 19 -15.57 21.83 -30.06
C GLU A 19 -16.12 20.43 -29.76
N ILE A 20 -16.33 20.04 -28.49
CA ILE A 20 -16.84 18.70 -28.14
C ILE A 20 -18.21 18.81 -27.49
N ALA A 21 -19.19 19.23 -28.29
CA ALA A 21 -20.62 19.10 -27.99
C ALA A 21 -21.19 17.77 -28.55
N HIS A 22 -20.41 16.68 -28.49
CA HIS A 22 -20.88 15.34 -28.82
C HIS A 22 -20.69 14.44 -27.61
N SER A 23 -21.82 14.07 -26.99
CA SER A 23 -21.95 13.05 -25.96
C SER A 23 -20.85 13.09 -24.90
N SER A 24 -21.09 13.80 -23.80
CA SER A 24 -20.35 13.63 -22.54
C SER A 24 -20.59 12.24 -21.96
N THR A 25 -20.17 11.21 -22.69
CA THR A 25 -19.93 9.88 -22.16
C THR A 25 -18.70 10.03 -21.30
N CYS A 26 -18.92 10.28 -20.00
CA CYS A 26 -17.87 10.09 -19.02
C CYS A 26 -17.33 8.68 -19.25
N LEU A 27 -16.05 8.56 -19.60
CA LEU A 27 -15.32 7.30 -19.58
C LEU A 27 -15.19 6.90 -18.10
N ILE A 28 -16.30 6.51 -17.49
CA ILE A 28 -16.29 5.78 -16.23
C ILE A 28 -15.65 4.45 -16.61
N SER A 29 -14.33 4.35 -16.46
CA SER A 29 -13.69 3.06 -16.34
C SER A 29 -14.47 2.31 -15.27
N LYS A 30 -15.14 1.21 -15.64
CA LYS A 30 -15.71 0.29 -14.65
C LYS A 30 -14.53 -0.20 -13.81
N GLU A 31 -14.26 0.48 -12.71
CA GLU A 31 -13.37 -0.04 -11.69
C GLU A 31 -14.00 -1.31 -11.15
N ASP A 32 -13.19 -2.36 -11.06
CA ASP A 32 -13.60 -3.61 -10.44
C ASP A 32 -14.05 -3.32 -9.00
N GLU A 33 -15.34 -3.53 -8.71
CA GLU A 33 -15.92 -3.26 -7.40
C GLU A 33 -15.19 -4.05 -6.29
N VAL A 34 -14.68 -5.25 -6.61
CA VAL A 34 -13.87 -6.04 -5.68
C VAL A 34 -12.60 -5.29 -5.32
N LYS A 35 -11.90 -4.73 -6.32
CA LYS A 35 -10.69 -3.94 -6.11
C LYS A 35 -10.97 -2.66 -5.31
N LEU A 36 -12.05 -1.96 -5.63
CA LEU A 36 -12.46 -0.74 -4.93
C LEU A 36 -12.73 -1.02 -3.44
N TRP A 37 -13.52 -2.05 -3.14
CA TRP A 37 -13.84 -2.40 -1.76
C TRP A 37 -12.65 -3.01 -1.02
N HIS A 38 -11.79 -3.77 -1.70
CA HIS A 38 -10.52 -4.24 -1.15
C HIS A 38 -9.65 -3.06 -0.67
N GLN A 39 -9.55 -1.98 -1.45
CA GLN A 39 -8.83 -0.76 -1.07
C GLN A 39 -9.53 0.00 0.07
N LYS A 40 -10.86 0.20 0.00
CA LYS A 40 -11.64 0.85 1.06
C LYS A 40 -11.53 0.16 2.42
N LEU A 41 -11.40 -1.17 2.42
CA LEU A 41 -11.24 -1.98 3.63
C LEU A 41 -9.76 -2.12 4.06
N GLY A 42 -8.88 -1.26 3.57
CA GLY A 42 -7.46 -1.25 3.99
C GLY A 42 -6.69 -2.47 3.52
N HIS A 43 -6.93 -2.92 2.29
CA HIS A 43 -6.26 -4.07 1.70
C HIS A 43 -6.50 -5.38 2.49
N LEU A 44 -7.74 -5.55 2.95
CA LEU A 44 -8.20 -6.78 3.59
C LEU A 44 -8.00 -7.97 2.65
N ASN A 45 -7.56 -9.12 3.18
CA ASN A 45 -7.43 -10.35 2.41
C ASN A 45 -8.78 -10.67 1.71
N LEU A 46 -8.75 -10.95 0.40
CA LEU A 46 -9.95 -11.29 -0.38
C LEU A 46 -10.74 -12.47 0.20
N ARG A 47 -10.06 -13.46 0.79
CA ARG A 47 -10.72 -14.55 1.52
C ARG A 47 -11.45 -14.06 2.78
N GLY A 48 -10.85 -13.10 3.49
CA GLY A 48 -11.49 -12.43 4.62
C GLY A 48 -12.69 -11.59 4.18
N MET A 49 -12.57 -10.89 3.05
CA MET A 49 -13.66 -10.12 2.46
C MET A 49 -14.84 -11.01 2.07
N LYS A 50 -14.60 -12.19 1.48
CA LYS A 50 -15.65 -13.20 1.25
C LYS A 50 -16.41 -13.56 2.52
N ARG A 51 -15.69 -13.82 3.62
CA ARG A 51 -16.30 -14.17 4.90
C ARG A 51 -17.15 -13.02 5.46
N VAL A 52 -16.63 -11.80 5.41
CA VAL A 52 -17.33 -10.59 5.85
C VAL A 52 -18.62 -10.36 5.05
N ILE A 53 -18.60 -10.62 3.74
CA ILE A 53 -19.78 -10.55 2.87
C ILE A 53 -20.79 -11.65 3.24
N SER A 54 -20.33 -12.90 3.45
CA SER A 54 -21.22 -14.01 3.79
C SER A 54 -21.86 -13.87 5.17
N GLU A 55 -21.17 -13.25 6.11
CA GLU A 55 -21.65 -13.00 7.48
C GLU A 55 -22.44 -11.68 7.58
N GLU A 56 -22.56 -10.91 6.49
CA GLU A 56 -23.16 -9.57 6.47
C GLU A 56 -22.61 -8.64 7.57
N ALA A 57 -21.32 -8.82 7.92
CA ALA A 57 -20.71 -8.21 9.10
C ALA A 57 -20.44 -6.70 8.93
N ILE A 58 -20.44 -6.18 7.70
CA ILE A 58 -20.28 -4.75 7.39
C ILE A 58 -21.54 -4.23 6.70
N ARG A 59 -22.20 -3.27 7.36
CA ARG A 59 -23.36 -2.57 6.79
C ARG A 59 -22.94 -1.76 5.56
N GLY A 60 -23.67 -1.90 4.46
CA GLY A 60 -23.43 -1.16 3.22
C GLY A 60 -22.38 -1.75 2.30
N LEU A 61 -21.78 -2.90 2.64
CA LEU A 61 -20.93 -3.66 1.73
C LEU A 61 -21.81 -4.39 0.70
N PRO A 62 -21.65 -4.15 -0.62
CA PRO A 62 -22.42 -4.86 -1.64
C PRO A 62 -22.02 -6.33 -1.72
N LYS A 63 -22.89 -7.14 -2.32
CA LYS A 63 -22.61 -8.56 -2.59
C LYS A 63 -21.63 -8.68 -3.75
N LEU A 64 -20.34 -8.81 -3.42
CA LEU A 64 -19.27 -8.92 -4.41
C LEU A 64 -18.99 -10.39 -4.75
N ARG A 65 -18.78 -10.69 -6.03
CA ARG A 65 -18.29 -11.99 -6.50
C ARG A 65 -16.77 -11.98 -6.52
N ILE A 66 -16.16 -12.57 -5.51
CA ILE A 66 -14.70 -12.66 -5.39
C ILE A 66 -14.28 -14.01 -5.99
N GLU A 67 -13.43 -14.00 -7.01
CA GLU A 67 -12.83 -15.22 -7.56
C GLU A 67 -11.79 -15.81 -6.60
N GLU A 68 -11.69 -17.14 -6.57
CA GLU A 68 -10.64 -17.81 -5.81
C GLU A 68 -9.31 -17.75 -6.55
N GLY A 69 -8.21 -17.64 -5.81
CA GLY A 69 -6.86 -17.62 -6.38
C GLY A 69 -6.35 -16.24 -6.81
N ASN A 70 -7.22 -15.23 -6.93
CA ASN A 70 -6.76 -13.85 -7.17
C ASN A 70 -6.09 -13.29 -5.92
N ILE A 71 -4.92 -12.67 -6.11
CA ILE A 71 -4.15 -12.00 -5.06
C ILE A 71 -3.83 -10.59 -5.55
N CYS A 72 -4.01 -9.60 -4.68
CA CYS A 72 -3.57 -8.23 -4.97
C CYS A 72 -2.03 -8.19 -4.98
N GLY A 73 -1.42 -7.80 -6.11
CA GLY A 73 0.04 -7.73 -6.24
C GLY A 73 0.71 -6.80 -5.23
N GLU A 74 0.10 -5.62 -4.98
CA GLU A 74 0.60 -4.68 -3.96
C GLU A 74 0.59 -5.29 -2.56
N CYS A 75 -0.47 -6.05 -2.23
CA CYS A 75 -0.56 -6.77 -0.97
C CYS A 75 0.48 -7.88 -0.87
N GLN A 76 0.74 -8.60 -1.96
CA GLN A 76 1.71 -9.68 -1.98
C GLN A 76 3.11 -9.16 -1.67
N ILE A 77 3.50 -8.05 -2.28
CA ILE A 77 4.78 -7.39 -2.03
C ILE A 77 4.82 -6.83 -0.59
N GLY A 78 3.77 -6.11 -0.18
CA GLY A 78 3.72 -5.46 1.13
C GLY A 78 3.59 -6.41 2.33
N LYS A 79 3.08 -7.63 2.12
CA LYS A 79 2.93 -8.67 3.16
C LYS A 79 3.97 -9.78 3.04
N GLN A 80 4.94 -9.65 2.13
CA GLN A 80 6.03 -10.61 2.02
C GLN A 80 6.86 -10.60 3.30
N THR A 81 7.14 -11.78 3.84
CA THR A 81 8.03 -11.96 5.00
C THR A 81 9.34 -12.57 4.54
N ASN A 82 10.43 -12.19 5.19
CA ASN A 82 11.73 -12.82 4.97
C ASN A 82 11.70 -14.27 5.48
N MET A 83 12.44 -15.14 4.79
CA MET A 83 12.65 -16.49 5.31
C MET A 83 13.41 -16.43 6.63
N SER A 84 13.09 -17.36 7.54
CA SER A 84 13.83 -17.50 8.78
C SER A 84 15.30 -17.78 8.49
N HIS A 85 16.20 -17.10 9.20
CA HIS A 85 17.61 -17.43 9.15
C HIS A 85 17.83 -18.88 9.62
N PRO A 86 18.72 -19.65 8.96
CA PRO A 86 19.09 -20.97 9.44
C PRO A 86 19.70 -20.83 10.83
N LYS A 87 19.37 -21.78 11.72
CA LYS A 87 20.00 -21.84 13.04
C LYS A 87 21.50 -22.05 12.84
N LEU A 88 22.32 -21.25 13.53
CA LEU A 88 23.75 -21.49 13.61
C LEU A 88 23.97 -22.87 14.26
N GLN A 89 24.45 -23.83 13.47
CA GLN A 89 24.69 -25.21 13.93
C GLN A 89 26.03 -25.34 14.67
N HIS A 90 26.92 -24.36 14.51
CA HIS A 90 28.20 -24.29 15.17
C HIS A 90 28.45 -22.86 15.64
N LEU A 91 28.75 -22.68 16.93
CA LEU A 91 29.50 -21.50 17.34
C LEU A 91 30.83 -21.56 16.58
N VAL A 92 31.14 -20.49 15.85
CA VAL A 92 32.36 -20.38 15.03
C VAL A 92 33.63 -20.43 15.89
N THR A 93 33.51 -20.29 17.21
CA THR A 93 34.61 -20.34 18.16
C THR A 93 34.34 -21.32 19.30
N SER A 94 35.14 -22.38 19.37
CA SER A 94 35.23 -23.30 20.51
C SER A 94 36.44 -23.02 21.40
N LYS A 95 37.28 -22.05 21.02
CA LYS A 95 38.54 -21.65 21.67
C LYS A 95 38.74 -20.13 21.46
N VAL A 96 39.49 -19.49 22.34
CA VAL A 96 39.97 -18.10 22.12
C VAL A 96 40.84 -18.11 20.86
N LEU A 97 40.51 -17.28 19.87
CA LEU A 97 41.29 -17.10 18.64
C LEU A 97 42.25 -15.93 18.86
N ASP A 98 43.53 -16.22 19.15
CA ASP A 98 44.55 -15.20 19.42
C ASP A 98 44.80 -14.23 18.22
N GLU A 99 44.31 -14.57 17.03
CA GLU A 99 44.56 -13.83 15.77
C GLU A 99 43.32 -13.13 15.19
N LEU A 100 42.12 -13.28 15.78
CA LEU A 100 40.88 -12.75 15.19
C LEU A 100 40.22 -11.69 16.08
N LEU A 101 40.57 -10.42 15.84
CA LEU A 101 39.94 -9.26 16.46
C LEU A 101 38.90 -8.63 15.49
N TYR A 102 37.62 -8.67 15.86
CA TYR A 102 36.56 -7.97 15.14
C TYR A 102 36.27 -6.64 15.84
N MET A 103 36.58 -5.53 15.19
CA MET A 103 36.25 -4.18 15.66
C MET A 103 35.21 -3.59 14.74
N ASP A 104 34.06 -3.21 15.31
CA ASP A 104 33.07 -2.40 14.62
C ASP A 104 33.28 -0.93 15.02
N LEU A 105 33.17 -0.02 14.05
CA LEU A 105 33.26 1.40 14.30
C LEU A 105 31.84 1.92 14.55
N MET A 106 31.61 2.42 15.75
CA MET A 106 30.34 3.06 16.08
C MET A 106 30.15 4.29 15.18
N GLY A 107 28.96 4.42 14.58
CA GLY A 107 28.58 5.57 13.75
C GLY A 107 28.69 6.91 14.49
N PRO A 108 28.49 8.05 13.80
CA PRO A 108 28.88 9.38 14.27
C PRO A 108 28.49 9.62 15.73
N MET A 109 29.51 9.67 16.58
CA MET A 109 29.37 9.90 18.01
C MET A 109 28.90 11.33 18.23
N GLN A 110 28.01 11.56 19.19
CA GLN A 110 27.62 12.93 19.52
C GLN A 110 28.84 13.73 19.97
N VAL A 111 29.15 14.79 19.24
CA VAL A 111 30.21 15.73 19.56
C VAL A 111 29.55 16.98 20.12
N GLU A 112 30.02 17.49 21.26
CA GLU A 112 29.54 18.77 21.78
C GLU A 112 29.74 19.85 20.72
N SER A 113 28.66 20.51 20.33
CA SER A 113 28.76 21.67 19.46
C SER A 113 29.45 22.81 20.22
N LEU A 114 30.27 23.60 19.53
CA LEU A 114 30.95 24.79 20.09
C LEU A 114 29.96 25.85 20.65
N GLY A 115 28.66 25.67 20.39
CA GLY A 115 27.59 26.58 20.83
C GLY A 115 26.96 26.25 22.18
N ARG A 116 27.58 25.40 23.04
CA ARG A 116 27.16 25.03 24.42
C ARG A 116 25.82 25.66 24.86
N LYS A 117 24.74 24.87 24.79
CA LYS A 117 23.54 25.09 25.62
C LYS A 117 23.43 23.97 26.61
#